data_AF-A0AA86NA44-F1
#
_entry.id   AF-A0AA86NA44-F1
#
_cell.length_a   1.000
_cell.length_b   1.000
_cell.length_c   1.000
_cell.angle_alpha   90.00
_cell.angle_beta   90.00
_cell.angle_gamma   90.00
#
_symmetry.space_group_name_H-M   'P 1'
#
loop_
_entity.id
_entity.type
_entity.pdbx_description
1 polymer ?
#
loop_
_entity_poly.entity_id
_entity_poly.type
_entity_poly.pdbx_seq_one_letter_code
_entity_poly.pdbx_strand_id
1 'polypeptide(L)'
;MNRIITSVNTQNIPKKTLYADNYYSSYDVCKLLEAHGWDFVMTIRKNRVKAETTKKMGNLEMNTIPGPENTHFKVLEFQAKKDKIVRIVYSKGQAKNCEVKRNHKKPVIRPKVIHDYIMHYSTIDKLDQLTYYCRFPYRCHNWTTCVFVYCLHLCILQAHSLFQLQTKKHISIIDFVFLLIDAIKPNTHTEIRQHEVAVRIDQILFTHAFLPISKFLPDKIRPNRLCNNCRKITLNQCKCGVYFCRDCHTRHLLIIQEQALTGGE
;
A
#
# COMPACT_ATOMS: atom_id res chain seq x y z
N MET A 1 -9.84 -45.89 -19.49
CA MET A 1 -8.81 -44.97 -20.04
C MET A 1 -7.88 -44.54 -18.90
N ASN A 2 -6.80 -45.29 -18.70
CA ASN A 2 -5.79 -44.99 -17.69
C ASN A 2 -4.88 -43.89 -18.23
N ARG A 3 -5.01 -42.66 -17.72
CA ARG A 3 -3.99 -41.61 -17.96
C ARG A 3 -2.77 -41.96 -17.12
N ILE A 4 -1.77 -42.53 -17.80
CA ILE A 4 -0.40 -42.57 -17.34
C ILE A 4 0.02 -41.13 -17.09
N ILE A 5 0.12 -40.73 -15.82
CA ILE A 5 0.83 -39.52 -15.43
C ILE A 5 2.30 -39.87 -15.61
N THR A 6 2.83 -39.59 -16.79
CA THR A 6 4.26 -39.59 -17.04
C THR A 6 4.89 -38.62 -16.06
N SER A 7 5.79 -39.14 -15.22
CA SER A 7 6.62 -38.36 -14.31
C SER A 7 7.38 -37.30 -15.11
N VAL A 8 6.90 -36.07 -15.06
CA VAL A 8 7.65 -34.91 -15.57
C VAL A 8 8.95 -34.89 -14.77
N ASN A 9 10.07 -35.01 -15.48
CA ASN A 9 11.40 -34.97 -14.90
C ASN A 9 11.60 -33.60 -14.21
N THR A 10 11.37 -33.53 -12.89
CA THR A 10 11.37 -32.31 -12.08
C THR A 10 12.77 -31.73 -11.84
N GLN A 11 13.82 -32.33 -12.41
CA GLN A 11 15.21 -32.00 -12.10
C GLN A 11 15.68 -30.62 -12.55
N ASN A 12 14.88 -29.83 -13.27
CA ASN A 12 15.28 -28.51 -13.78
C ASN A 12 14.33 -27.35 -13.45
N ILE A 13 13.31 -27.54 -12.61
CA ILE A 13 12.52 -26.40 -12.12
C ILE A 13 13.30 -25.76 -10.96
N PRO A 14 13.74 -24.50 -11.06
CA PRO A 14 14.43 -23.84 -9.97
C PRO A 14 13.51 -23.80 -8.75
N LYS A 15 13.98 -24.36 -7.62
CA LYS A 15 13.25 -24.31 -6.35
C LYS A 15 12.93 -22.85 -5.98
N LYS A 16 11.70 -22.61 -5.55
CA LYS A 16 11.29 -21.31 -5.01
C LYS A 16 12.10 -21.03 -3.74
N THR A 17 12.53 -19.78 -3.56
CA THR A 17 13.32 -19.36 -2.39
C THR A 17 12.52 -18.38 -1.53
N LEU A 18 12.35 -18.70 -0.25
CA LEU A 18 11.73 -17.82 0.74
C LEU A 18 12.77 -16.92 1.40
N TYR A 19 12.49 -15.61 1.45
CA TYR A 19 13.24 -14.63 2.21
C TYR A 19 12.37 -14.07 3.31
N ALA A 20 12.79 -14.18 4.57
CA ALA A 20 11.98 -13.74 5.71
C ALA A 20 12.83 -13.26 6.90
N ASP A 21 12.24 -12.39 7.72
CA ASP A 21 12.86 -11.90 8.94
C ASP A 21 12.73 -12.91 10.09
N ASN A 22 13.47 -12.64 11.16
CA ASN A 22 13.67 -13.46 12.33
C ASN A 22 12.38 -13.83 13.05
N TYR A 23 11.30 -13.05 12.90
CA TYR A 23 10.00 -13.36 13.46
C TYR A 23 9.49 -14.72 12.97
N TYR A 24 9.63 -14.99 11.67
CA TYR A 24 9.14 -16.19 10.97
C TYR A 24 10.14 -17.35 10.94
N SER A 25 11.32 -17.16 11.54
CA SER A 25 12.42 -18.13 11.46
C SER A 25 12.46 -19.09 12.65
N SER A 26 12.57 -20.38 12.38
CA SER A 26 12.96 -21.43 13.34
C SER A 26 13.54 -22.63 12.60
N TYR A 27 14.27 -23.51 13.29
CA TYR A 27 14.76 -24.75 12.69
C TYR A 27 13.62 -25.66 12.23
N ASP A 28 12.51 -25.68 12.97
CA ASP A 28 11.37 -26.53 12.62
C ASP A 28 10.68 -26.03 11.34
N VAL A 29 10.59 -24.70 11.16
CA VAL A 29 10.14 -24.08 9.88
C VAL A 29 11.12 -24.40 8.75
N CYS A 30 12.44 -24.34 9.00
CA CYS A 30 13.45 -24.67 7.99
C CYS A 30 13.33 -26.12 7.51
N LYS A 31 13.15 -27.07 8.43
CA LYS A 31 12.92 -28.49 8.11
C LYS A 31 11.65 -28.68 7.30
N LEU A 32 10.57 -27.99 7.66
CA LEU A 32 9.30 -28.04 6.94
C LEU A 32 9.47 -27.52 5.50
N LEU A 33 10.11 -26.36 5.31
CA LEU A 33 10.37 -25.79 3.99
C LEU A 33 11.19 -26.73 3.11
N GLU A 34 12.25 -27.30 3.67
CA GLU A 34 13.12 -28.26 2.99
C GLU A 34 12.36 -29.52 2.57
N ALA A 35 11.53 -30.08 3.45
CA ALA A 35 10.67 -31.23 3.16
C ALA A 35 9.66 -30.94 2.04
N HIS A 36 9.21 -29.70 1.90
CA HIS A 36 8.33 -29.26 0.81
C HIS A 36 9.09 -28.76 -0.44
N GLY A 37 10.41 -28.94 -0.50
CA GLY A 37 11.20 -28.58 -1.68
C GLY A 37 11.43 -27.07 -1.86
N TRP A 38 11.31 -26.28 -0.79
CA TRP A 38 11.61 -24.85 -0.80
C TRP A 38 13.04 -24.58 -0.36
N ASP A 39 13.66 -23.63 -1.04
CA ASP A 39 14.87 -22.99 -0.53
C ASP A 39 14.50 -21.82 0.38
N PHE A 40 15.43 -21.41 1.23
CA PHE A 40 15.22 -20.26 2.10
C PHE A 40 16.52 -19.55 2.47
N VAL A 41 16.37 -18.26 2.79
CA VAL A 41 17.39 -17.40 3.39
C VAL A 41 16.69 -16.47 4.38
N MET A 42 16.90 -16.70 5.67
CA MET A 42 16.17 -15.97 6.73
C MET A 42 17.11 -15.54 7.84
N THR A 43 16.88 -14.37 8.44
CA THR A 43 17.57 -14.03 9.69
C THR A 43 17.06 -14.93 10.81
N ILE A 44 17.91 -15.27 11.80
CA ILE A 44 17.51 -16.11 12.94
C ILE A 44 17.99 -15.52 14.27
N ARG A 45 17.14 -15.57 15.29
CA ARG A 45 17.51 -15.09 16.64
C ARG A 45 18.52 -16.03 17.29
N LYS A 46 19.46 -15.46 18.06
CA LYS A 46 20.50 -16.23 18.78
C LYS A 46 19.91 -17.39 19.61
N ASN A 47 18.85 -17.12 20.36
CA ASN A 47 18.19 -18.11 21.22
C ASN A 47 17.42 -19.20 20.46
N ARG A 48 17.29 -19.11 19.13
CA ARG A 48 16.64 -20.13 18.29
C ARG A 48 17.65 -21.01 17.55
N VAL A 49 18.94 -20.71 17.66
CA VAL A 49 20.01 -21.56 17.12
C VAL A 49 20.25 -22.69 18.13
N LYS A 50 20.01 -23.94 17.73
CA LYS A 50 20.14 -25.12 18.61
C LYS A 50 21.59 -25.63 18.75
N ALA A 51 22.56 -24.87 18.24
CA ALA A 51 23.98 -25.19 18.25
C ALA A 51 24.79 -24.09 18.95
N GLU A 52 26.03 -24.41 19.34
CA GLU A 52 26.91 -23.43 19.97
C GLU A 52 27.18 -22.24 19.04
N THR A 53 26.79 -21.04 19.49
CA THR A 53 27.01 -19.79 18.76
C THR A 53 28.31 -19.12 19.17
N THR A 54 28.98 -18.46 18.23
CA THR A 54 30.22 -17.72 18.51
C THR A 54 29.94 -16.55 19.46
N LYS A 55 30.74 -16.44 20.54
CA LYS A 55 30.60 -15.37 21.54
C LYS A 55 31.28 -14.07 21.12
N LYS A 56 32.42 -14.15 20.43
CA LYS A 56 33.21 -13.02 19.94
C LYS A 56 33.69 -13.31 18.52
N MET A 57 33.57 -12.34 17.63
CA MET A 57 34.06 -12.42 16.27
C MET A 57 34.82 -11.13 15.93
N GLY A 58 35.91 -11.26 15.19
CA GLY A 58 36.65 -10.19 14.56
C GLY A 58 35.82 -9.46 13.52
N ASN A 59 36.28 -8.27 13.12
CA ASN A 59 35.57 -7.44 12.17
C ASN A 59 35.47 -8.13 10.80
N LEU A 60 34.26 -8.19 10.23
CA LEU A 60 33.96 -8.91 8.98
C LEU A 60 34.25 -10.42 9.02
N GLU A 61 34.48 -10.99 10.20
CA GLU A 61 34.64 -12.43 10.36
C GLU A 61 33.31 -13.14 10.06
N MET A 62 33.43 -14.35 9.50
CA MET A 62 32.32 -15.25 9.23
C MET A 62 32.57 -16.57 9.92
N ASN A 63 31.53 -17.13 10.52
CA ASN A 63 31.51 -18.51 10.97
C ASN A 63 30.29 -19.22 10.37
N THR A 64 30.44 -20.48 9.97
CA THR A 64 29.33 -21.30 9.48
C THR A 64 29.10 -22.44 10.44
N ILE A 65 27.92 -22.44 11.04
CA ILE A 65 27.45 -23.48 11.96
C ILE A 65 26.61 -24.47 11.13
N PRO A 66 26.86 -25.79 11.23
CA PRO A 66 26.03 -26.79 10.57
C PRO A 66 24.59 -26.74 11.11
N GLY A 67 23.61 -27.09 10.28
CA GLY A 67 22.25 -27.33 10.73
C GLY A 67 22.14 -28.57 11.61
N PRO A 68 20.94 -28.86 12.16
CA PRO A 68 20.67 -30.12 12.84
C PRO A 68 21.00 -31.34 11.97
N GLU A 69 21.17 -32.49 12.62
CA GLU A 69 21.34 -33.77 11.91
C GLU A 69 20.24 -33.99 10.85
N ASN A 70 20.65 -34.56 9.71
CA ASN A 70 19.79 -34.84 8.56
C ASN A 70 19.13 -33.60 7.92
N THR A 71 19.80 -32.45 7.96
CA THR A 71 19.37 -31.23 7.25
C THR A 71 20.47 -30.71 6.33
N HIS A 72 20.10 -30.08 5.21
CA HIS A 72 21.08 -29.51 4.27
C HIS A 72 21.35 -28.02 4.51
N PHE A 73 20.58 -27.37 5.38
CA PHE A 73 20.73 -25.95 5.67
C PHE A 73 21.83 -25.68 6.72
N LYS A 74 22.33 -24.44 6.71
CA LYS A 74 23.41 -23.98 7.60
C LYS A 74 23.05 -22.64 8.21
N VAL A 75 23.74 -22.27 9.28
CA VAL A 75 23.64 -20.92 9.88
C VAL A 75 24.96 -20.18 9.65
N LEU A 76 24.88 -19.03 9.00
CA LEU A 76 25.98 -18.08 8.87
C LEU A 76 25.92 -17.09 10.03
N GLU A 77 26.99 -16.98 10.80
CA GLU A 77 27.25 -15.87 11.70
C GLU A 77 28.20 -14.89 11.02
N PHE A 78 27.87 -13.60 11.04
CA PHE A 78 28.67 -12.54 10.45
C PHE A 78 28.74 -11.31 11.34
N GLN A 79 29.95 -10.83 11.63
CA GLN A 79 30.16 -9.61 12.39
C GLN A 79 29.94 -8.37 11.50
N ALA A 80 28.74 -7.79 11.56
CA ALA A 80 28.37 -6.66 10.72
C ALA A 80 28.86 -5.29 11.25
N LYS A 81 28.95 -5.15 12.58
CA LYS A 81 29.47 -3.95 13.29
C LYS A 81 30.21 -4.40 14.54
N LYS A 82 31.03 -3.55 15.16
CA LYS A 82 31.57 -3.77 16.52
C LYS A 82 30.38 -4.10 17.44
N ASP A 83 30.38 -5.31 18.01
CA ASP A 83 29.34 -5.86 18.90
C ASP A 83 27.99 -6.28 18.28
N LYS A 84 27.88 -6.42 16.95
CA LYS A 84 26.67 -6.95 16.31
C LYS A 84 26.96 -8.12 15.36
N ILE A 85 26.69 -9.33 15.85
CA ILE A 85 26.66 -10.56 15.06
C ILE A 85 25.26 -10.72 14.44
N VAL A 86 25.21 -10.75 13.11
CA VAL A 86 24.01 -11.11 12.35
C VAL A 86 24.05 -12.61 12.09
N ARG A 87 22.90 -13.26 12.21
CA ARG A 87 22.75 -14.70 11.96
C ARG A 87 21.73 -14.92 10.85
N ILE A 88 22.12 -15.68 9.84
CA ILE A 88 21.24 -16.07 8.74
C ILE A 88 21.22 -17.59 8.61
N VAL A 89 20.03 -18.18 8.64
CA VAL A 89 19.83 -19.59 8.28
C VAL A 89 19.51 -19.67 6.78
N TYR A 90 20.17 -20.58 6.07
CA TYR A 90 20.05 -20.67 4.61
C TYR A 90 20.23 -22.11 4.10
N SER A 91 19.40 -22.49 3.12
CA SER A 91 19.56 -23.74 2.34
C SER A 91 20.27 -23.52 1.01
N LYS A 92 20.28 -22.27 0.52
CA LYS A 92 20.79 -21.87 -0.78
C LYS A 92 21.78 -20.73 -0.66
N GLY A 93 22.82 -20.78 -1.49
CA GLY A 93 23.87 -19.78 -1.55
C GLY A 93 25.17 -20.26 -0.93
N GLN A 94 26.17 -19.38 -0.89
CA GLN A 94 27.50 -19.69 -0.37
C GLN A 94 27.89 -18.64 0.67
N ALA A 95 28.44 -19.09 1.79
CA ALA A 95 29.12 -18.26 2.78
C ALA A 95 30.50 -17.80 2.27
N LYS A 96 30.49 -17.11 1.12
CA LYS A 96 31.67 -16.48 0.52
C LYS A 96 31.45 -14.99 0.43
N ASN A 97 32.50 -14.25 0.70
CA ASN A 97 32.49 -12.80 0.52
C ASN A 97 32.29 -12.46 -0.96
N CYS A 98 31.41 -11.51 -1.22
CA CYS A 98 31.24 -10.87 -2.51
C CYS A 98 31.48 -9.37 -2.38
N GLU A 99 32.09 -8.79 -3.40
CA GLU A 99 32.25 -7.36 -3.50
C GLU A 99 30.98 -6.74 -4.09
N VAL A 100 30.33 -5.86 -3.34
CA VAL A 100 29.12 -5.17 -3.79
C VAL A 100 29.47 -3.73 -4.11
N LYS A 101 29.43 -3.38 -5.40
CA LYS A 101 29.60 -2.01 -5.88
C LYS A 101 28.49 -1.12 -5.32
N ARG A 102 28.85 0.09 -4.89
CA ARG A 102 27.91 1.14 -4.49
C ARG A 102 28.12 2.34 -5.40
N ASN A 103 27.02 2.98 -5.82
CA ASN A 103 27.11 4.20 -6.61
C ASN A 103 27.88 5.27 -5.81
N HIS A 104 28.94 5.79 -6.42
CA HIS A 104 29.80 6.85 -5.88
C HIS A 104 30.44 6.58 -4.50
N LYS A 105 30.56 5.31 -4.09
CA LYS A 105 31.18 4.92 -2.80
C LYS A 105 32.12 3.75 -2.97
N LYS A 106 33.06 3.60 -2.02
CA LYS A 106 33.93 2.42 -1.95
C LYS A 106 33.08 1.15 -1.92
N PRO A 107 33.49 0.11 -2.65
CA PRO A 107 32.81 -1.17 -2.67
C PRO A 107 32.78 -1.77 -1.25
N VAL A 108 31.70 -2.49 -0.95
CA VAL A 108 31.51 -3.11 0.36
C VAL A 108 31.58 -4.63 0.22
N ILE A 109 32.49 -5.22 0.98
CA ILE A 109 32.62 -6.66 1.10
C ILE A 109 31.57 -7.16 2.08
N ARG A 110 30.75 -8.12 1.65
CA ARG A 110 29.80 -8.82 2.54
C ARG A 110 29.57 -10.25 2.04
N PRO A 111 29.06 -11.17 2.86
CA PRO A 111 28.76 -12.53 2.43
C PRO A 111 27.65 -12.54 1.39
N LYS A 112 27.75 -13.40 0.36
CA LYS A 112 26.76 -13.51 -0.72
C LYS A 112 25.36 -13.80 -0.21
N VAL A 113 25.23 -14.72 0.75
CA VAL A 113 23.94 -15.04 1.40
C VAL A 113 23.30 -13.80 2.04
N ILE A 114 24.10 -12.93 2.68
CA ILE A 114 23.60 -11.67 3.26
C ILE A 114 23.21 -10.69 2.15
N HIS A 115 23.99 -10.63 1.08
CA HIS A 115 23.64 -9.78 -0.07
C HIS A 115 22.31 -10.22 -0.70
N ASP A 116 22.14 -11.52 -0.96
CA ASP A 116 20.92 -12.10 -1.52
C ASP A 116 19.72 -11.82 -0.61
N TYR A 117 19.88 -11.95 0.71
CA TYR A 117 18.86 -11.55 1.69
C TYR A 117 18.48 -10.07 1.55
N ILE A 118 19.47 -9.17 1.52
CA ILE A 118 19.26 -7.72 1.45
C ILE A 118 18.49 -7.32 0.17
N MET A 119 18.76 -8.00 -0.95
CA MET A 119 18.08 -7.72 -2.21
C MET A 119 16.58 -8.04 -2.16
N HIS A 120 16.18 -9.06 -1.39
CA HIS A 120 14.81 -9.60 -1.44
C HIS A 120 13.96 -9.28 -0.21
N TYR A 121 14.53 -9.06 0.99
CA TYR A 121 13.74 -8.85 2.22
C TYR A 121 12.86 -7.61 2.17
N SER A 122 13.31 -6.56 1.48
CA SER A 122 12.63 -5.25 1.42
C SER A 122 11.40 -5.22 0.51
N THR A 123 11.03 -6.35 -0.11
CA THR A 123 9.93 -6.38 -1.09
C THR A 123 8.59 -6.02 -0.46
N ILE A 124 8.31 -6.52 0.75
CA ILE A 124 7.06 -6.21 1.47
C ILE A 124 7.06 -4.74 1.91
N ASP A 125 8.14 -4.24 2.50
CA ASP A 125 8.26 -2.83 2.91
C ASP A 125 8.08 -1.88 1.71
N LYS A 126 8.62 -2.22 0.54
CA LYS A 126 8.42 -1.45 -0.69
C LYS A 126 6.96 -1.47 -1.15
N LEU A 127 6.28 -2.62 -1.04
CA LEU A 127 4.87 -2.74 -1.37
C LEU A 127 4.00 -1.89 -0.43
N ASP A 128 4.30 -1.89 0.87
CA ASP A 128 3.62 -1.02 1.84
C ASP A 128 3.87 0.46 1.54
N GLN A 129 5.10 0.81 1.17
CA GLN A 129 5.46 2.16 0.74
C GLN A 129 4.69 2.58 -0.52
N LEU A 130 4.60 1.71 -1.54
CA LEU A 130 3.84 1.97 -2.77
C LEU A 130 2.35 2.11 -2.49
N THR A 131 1.81 1.28 -1.59
CA THR A 131 0.41 1.35 -1.14
C THR A 131 0.11 2.71 -0.50
N TYR A 132 1.06 3.29 0.23
CA TYR A 132 0.91 4.61 0.81
C TYR A 132 0.78 5.71 -0.26
N TYR A 133 1.55 5.62 -1.36
CA TYR A 133 1.49 6.63 -2.44
C TYR A 133 0.21 6.58 -3.26
N CYS A 134 -0.44 5.41 -3.41
CA CYS A 134 -1.70 5.28 -4.15
C CYS A 134 -2.95 5.41 -3.25
N ARG A 135 -2.77 5.75 -1.97
CA ARG A 135 -3.86 5.80 -1.00
C ARG A 135 -4.78 7.00 -1.24
N PHE A 136 -6.07 6.75 -1.45
CA PHE A 136 -7.06 7.83 -1.45
C PHE A 136 -7.44 8.24 -0.02
N PRO A 137 -7.63 9.55 0.25
CA PRO A 137 -8.00 10.04 1.57
C PRO A 137 -9.41 9.57 1.92
N TYR A 138 -9.51 8.69 2.89
CA TYR A 138 -10.79 8.13 3.34
C TYR A 138 -10.77 7.93 4.86
N ARG A 139 -11.86 8.35 5.52
CA ARG A 139 -12.06 8.16 6.97
C ARG A 139 -13.21 7.17 7.18
N CYS A 140 -12.88 5.91 7.44
CA CYS A 140 -13.83 4.88 7.91
C CYS A 140 -13.75 4.76 9.43
N HIS A 141 -14.90 4.58 10.07
CA HIS A 141 -14.98 4.05 11.44
C HIS A 141 -15.20 2.52 11.44
N ASN A 142 -15.66 1.95 10.30
CA ASN A 142 -15.87 0.53 10.15
C ASN A 142 -14.61 -0.17 9.61
N TRP A 143 -14.05 -1.09 10.40
CA TRP A 143 -12.82 -1.82 10.05
C TRP A 143 -12.98 -2.67 8.79
N THR A 144 -14.17 -3.22 8.51
CA THR A 144 -14.40 -4.05 7.31
C THR A 144 -14.26 -3.22 6.04
N THR A 145 -14.76 -1.99 6.04
CA THR A 145 -14.57 -1.05 4.94
C THR A 145 -13.10 -0.67 4.77
N CYS A 146 -12.35 -0.54 5.88
CA CYS A 146 -10.93 -0.27 5.80
C CYS A 146 -10.15 -1.44 5.17
N VAL A 147 -10.53 -2.71 5.44
CA VAL A 147 -9.97 -3.89 4.76
C VAL A 147 -10.32 -3.90 3.27
N PHE A 148 -11.58 -3.65 2.91
CA PHE A 148 -12.00 -3.56 1.51
C PHE A 148 -11.20 -2.52 0.72
N VAL A 149 -11.03 -1.33 1.30
CA VAL A 149 -10.21 -0.26 0.70
C VAL A 149 -8.76 -0.68 0.55
N TYR A 150 -8.18 -1.38 1.53
CA TYR A 150 -6.83 -1.92 1.41
C TYR A 150 -6.71 -2.95 0.29
N CYS A 151 -7.68 -3.86 0.14
CA CYS A 151 -7.74 -4.80 -0.98
C CYS A 151 -7.78 -4.08 -2.34
N LEU A 152 -8.54 -2.99 -2.46
CA LEU A 152 -8.56 -2.18 -3.69
C LEU A 152 -7.17 -1.59 -4.01
N HIS A 153 -6.44 -1.09 -3.02
CA HIS A 153 -5.08 -0.60 -3.25
C HIS A 153 -4.15 -1.73 -3.74
N LEU A 154 -4.25 -2.93 -3.16
CA LEU A 154 -3.48 -4.10 -3.63
C LEU A 154 -3.84 -4.47 -5.07
N CYS A 155 -5.12 -4.44 -5.44
CA CYS A 155 -5.57 -4.68 -6.82
C CYS A 155 -4.95 -3.67 -7.79
N ILE A 156 -4.89 -2.39 -7.44
CA ILE A 156 -4.27 -1.34 -8.27
C ILE A 156 -2.77 -1.61 -8.46
N LEU A 157 -2.04 -1.98 -7.39
CA LEU A 157 -0.61 -2.31 -7.48
C LEU A 157 -0.34 -3.55 -8.34
N GLN A 158 -1.18 -4.58 -8.22
CA GLN A 158 -1.08 -5.78 -9.06
C GLN A 158 -1.39 -5.46 -10.51
N ALA A 159 -2.43 -4.67 -10.78
CA ALA A 159 -2.77 -4.21 -12.12
C ALA A 159 -1.64 -3.38 -12.75
N HIS A 160 -1.00 -2.49 -11.97
CA HIS A 160 0.17 -1.73 -12.42
C HIS A 160 1.33 -2.65 -12.79
N SER A 161 1.66 -3.63 -11.94
CA SER A 161 2.73 -4.59 -12.19
C SER A 161 2.46 -5.42 -13.46
N LEU A 162 1.21 -5.88 -13.65
CA LEU A 162 0.79 -6.59 -14.85
C LEU A 162 0.86 -5.71 -16.10
N PHE A 163 0.41 -4.46 -16.03
CA PHE A 163 0.48 -3.50 -17.11
C PHE A 163 1.93 -3.27 -17.56
N GLN A 164 2.85 -3.06 -16.62
CA GLN A 164 4.27 -2.88 -16.94
C GLN A 164 4.86 -4.16 -17.55
N LEU A 165 4.49 -5.34 -17.05
CA LEU A 165 4.97 -6.62 -17.56
C LEU A 165 4.54 -6.88 -19.01
N GLN A 166 3.26 -6.57 -19.32
CA GLN A 166 2.65 -6.80 -20.63
C GLN A 166 3.07 -5.75 -21.67
N THR A 167 3.04 -4.46 -21.30
CA THR A 167 3.33 -3.37 -22.24
C THR A 167 4.82 -3.05 -22.37
N LYS A 168 5.65 -3.56 -21.45
CA LYS A 168 7.07 -3.19 -21.28
C LYS A 168 7.30 -1.69 -21.06
N LYS A 169 6.25 -0.91 -20.78
CA LYS A 169 6.34 0.51 -20.46
C LYS A 169 6.53 0.69 -18.97
N HIS A 170 7.57 1.43 -18.58
CA HIS A 170 7.85 1.71 -17.18
C HIS A 170 7.27 3.07 -16.77
N ILE A 171 6.01 3.09 -16.38
CA ILE A 171 5.32 4.29 -15.85
C ILE A 171 5.27 4.27 -14.31
N SER A 172 5.20 5.43 -13.68
CA SER A 172 5.04 5.51 -12.22
C SER A 172 3.65 4.99 -11.81
N ILE A 173 3.51 4.57 -10.54
CA ILE A 173 2.21 4.14 -10.00
C ILE A 173 1.18 5.28 -10.03
N ILE A 174 1.62 6.52 -9.83
CA ILE A 174 0.75 7.70 -9.86
C ILE A 174 0.19 7.92 -11.26
N ASP A 175 1.05 7.86 -12.29
CA ASP A 175 0.63 8.01 -13.68
C ASP A 175 -0.33 6.89 -14.09
N PHE A 176 -0.06 5.66 -13.63
CA PHE A 176 -0.97 4.54 -13.86
C PHE A 176 -2.34 4.76 -13.21
N VAL A 177 -2.38 5.31 -11.99
CA VAL A 177 -3.65 5.66 -11.33
C VAL A 177 -4.41 6.73 -12.11
N PHE A 178 -3.73 7.74 -12.68
CA PHE A 178 -4.40 8.72 -13.54
C PHE A 178 -5.00 8.08 -14.80
N LEU A 179 -4.25 7.20 -15.47
CA LEU A 179 -4.76 6.43 -16.61
C LEU A 179 -5.98 5.57 -16.23
N LEU A 180 -5.94 4.95 -15.05
CA LEU A 180 -7.04 4.15 -14.52
C LEU A 180 -8.27 5.00 -14.24
N ILE A 181 -8.09 6.18 -13.63
CA ILE A 181 -9.17 7.14 -13.40
C ILE A 181 -9.80 7.57 -14.72
N ASP A 182 -8.99 7.90 -15.72
CA ASP A 182 -9.48 8.31 -17.04
C ASP A 182 -10.23 7.17 -17.76
N ALA A 183 -9.82 5.92 -17.57
CA ALA A 183 -10.50 4.76 -18.12
C ALA A 183 -11.79 4.38 -17.37
N ILE A 184 -11.86 4.61 -16.04
CA ILE A 184 -13.03 4.29 -15.20
C ILE A 184 -14.05 5.43 -15.21
N LYS A 185 -13.62 6.68 -15.47
CA LYS A 185 -14.54 7.80 -15.68
C LYS A 185 -15.61 7.30 -16.65
N PRO A 186 -16.87 7.22 -16.22
CA PRO A 186 -17.89 6.74 -17.12
C PRO A 186 -17.86 7.67 -18.32
N ASN A 187 -17.97 7.10 -19.52
CA ASN A 187 -18.54 7.81 -20.67
C ASN A 187 -19.97 8.19 -20.27
N THR A 188 -20.09 9.13 -19.35
CA THR A 188 -21.34 9.72 -18.93
C THR A 188 -21.69 10.59 -20.09
N HIS A 189 -22.40 9.99 -21.05
CA HIS A 189 -23.49 10.69 -21.69
C HIS A 189 -24.20 11.49 -20.60
N THR A 190 -24.06 12.78 -20.80
CA THR A 190 -24.55 14.00 -20.16
C THR A 190 -26.02 13.98 -19.71
N GLU A 191 -26.73 12.85 -19.74
CA GLU A 191 -28.19 12.82 -19.75
C GLU A 191 -28.83 12.19 -18.50
N ILE A 192 -28.23 11.18 -17.86
CA ILE A 192 -28.92 10.44 -16.76
C ILE A 192 -28.84 11.17 -15.40
N ARG A 193 -27.81 12.00 -15.16
CA ARG A 193 -27.62 12.64 -13.84
C ARG A 193 -28.43 13.93 -13.61
N GLN A 194 -28.94 14.57 -14.65
CA GLN A 194 -29.70 15.82 -14.46
C GLN A 194 -31.08 15.55 -13.88
N HIS A 195 -31.73 14.46 -14.28
CA HIS A 195 -33.10 14.15 -13.89
C HIS A 195 -33.21 13.64 -12.44
N GLU A 196 -32.31 12.76 -11.97
CA GLU A 196 -32.35 12.25 -10.59
C GLU A 196 -31.92 13.29 -9.55
N VAL A 197 -31.00 14.20 -9.91
CA VAL A 197 -30.58 15.28 -9.01
C VAL A 197 -31.67 16.34 -8.88
N ALA A 198 -32.38 16.68 -9.97
CA ALA A 198 -33.52 17.60 -9.94
C ALA A 198 -34.65 17.09 -9.03
N VAL A 199 -35.05 15.82 -9.20
CA VAL A 199 -36.10 15.19 -8.38
C VAL A 199 -35.75 15.19 -6.88
N ARG A 200 -34.46 14.98 -6.53
CA ARG A 200 -33.99 15.02 -5.13
C ARG A 200 -33.97 16.44 -4.57
N ILE A 201 -33.61 17.44 -5.36
CA ILE A 201 -33.63 18.85 -4.94
C ILE A 201 -35.08 19.29 -4.68
N ASP A 202 -36.01 18.95 -5.57
CA ASP A 202 -37.43 19.29 -5.40
C ASP A 202 -38.04 18.66 -4.16
N GLN A 203 -37.76 17.38 -3.89
CA GLN A 203 -38.22 16.73 -2.66
C GLN A 203 -37.65 17.39 -1.40
N ILE A 204 -36.37 17.76 -1.40
CA ILE A 204 -35.73 18.44 -0.27
C ILE A 204 -36.34 19.84 -0.05
N LEU A 205 -36.59 20.59 -1.13
CA LEU A 205 -37.24 21.91 -1.09
C LEU A 205 -38.70 21.84 -0.62
N PHE A 206 -39.39 20.73 -0.88
CA PHE A 206 -40.78 20.52 -0.47
C PHE A 206 -40.91 20.09 1.00
N THR A 207 -39.94 19.36 1.55
CA THR A 207 -40.00 18.83 2.94
C THR A 207 -39.27 19.69 3.97
N HIS A 208 -38.41 20.63 3.56
CA HIS A 208 -37.62 21.46 4.48
C HIS A 208 -37.82 22.95 4.23
N ALA A 209 -38.03 23.71 5.32
CA ALA A 209 -38.09 25.16 5.26
C ALA A 209 -36.68 25.76 5.18
N PHE A 210 -36.34 26.33 4.02
CA PHE A 210 -35.06 27.00 3.79
C PHE A 210 -35.18 28.50 4.05
N LEU A 211 -34.36 29.01 4.99
CA LEU A 211 -34.30 30.44 5.30
C LEU A 211 -33.03 31.07 4.72
N PRO A 212 -33.10 32.30 4.20
CA PRO A 212 -31.91 33.04 3.81
C PRO A 212 -31.04 33.27 5.06
N ILE A 213 -29.72 33.07 4.93
CA ILE A 213 -28.76 33.19 6.04
C ILE A 213 -28.88 34.53 6.78
N SER A 214 -29.31 35.60 6.11
CA SER A 214 -29.54 36.92 6.72
C SER A 214 -30.51 36.90 7.91
N LYS A 215 -31.44 35.94 7.97
CA LYS A 215 -32.41 35.77 9.07
C LYS A 215 -31.92 34.81 10.18
N PHE A 216 -30.76 34.19 10.03
CA PHE A 216 -30.25 33.13 10.92
C PHE A 216 -28.84 33.42 11.48
N LEU A 217 -28.38 34.66 11.41
CA LEU A 217 -27.09 35.06 11.98
C LEU A 217 -27.27 35.34 13.48
N PRO A 218 -26.74 34.50 14.41
CA PRO A 218 -26.52 34.96 15.77
C PRO A 218 -25.50 36.12 15.75
N ASP A 219 -25.64 37.09 16.66
CA ASP A 219 -24.92 38.37 16.75
C ASP A 219 -23.37 38.30 16.78
N LYS A 220 -22.77 37.12 16.64
CA LYS A 220 -21.33 36.86 16.84
C LYS A 220 -20.65 36.08 15.70
N ILE A 221 -21.10 36.20 14.45
CA ILE A 221 -20.28 35.76 13.31
C ILE A 221 -19.46 36.95 12.80
N ARG A 222 -18.13 36.80 12.80
CA ARG A 222 -17.19 37.83 12.33
C ARG A 222 -17.59 38.24 10.89
N PRO A 223 -17.86 39.53 10.62
CA PRO A 223 -18.46 40.01 9.37
C PRO A 223 -17.63 39.79 8.10
N ASN A 224 -16.39 39.31 8.24
CA ASN A 224 -15.40 39.22 7.17
C ASN A 224 -15.18 37.81 6.60
N ARG A 225 -16.05 36.83 6.88
CA ARG A 225 -15.95 35.54 6.18
C ARG A 225 -16.41 35.70 4.73
N LEU A 226 -15.46 35.53 3.81
CA LEU A 226 -15.72 35.50 2.38
C LEU A 226 -16.57 34.27 2.02
N CYS A 227 -17.46 34.42 1.03
CA CYS A 227 -18.18 33.30 0.48
C CYS A 227 -17.21 32.27 -0.13
N ASN A 228 -17.31 30.99 0.23
CA ASN A 228 -16.43 29.95 -0.34
C ASN A 228 -16.60 29.79 -1.87
N ASN A 229 -17.78 30.14 -2.41
CA ASN A 229 -18.08 30.05 -3.84
C ASN A 229 -17.57 31.29 -4.59
N CYS A 230 -17.84 32.49 -4.08
CA CYS A 230 -17.50 33.74 -4.79
C CYS A 230 -16.11 34.29 -4.44
N ARG A 231 -15.56 33.93 -3.26
CA ARG A 231 -14.26 34.31 -2.66
C ARG A 231 -13.87 35.79 -2.64
N LYS A 232 -14.71 36.69 -3.19
CA LYS A 232 -14.45 38.12 -3.35
C LYS A 232 -15.38 39.02 -2.53
N ILE A 233 -16.51 38.48 -2.06
CA ILE A 233 -17.56 39.23 -1.35
C ILE A 233 -17.82 38.55 0.00
N THR A 234 -18.06 39.35 1.04
CA THR A 234 -18.43 38.86 2.37
C THR A 234 -19.80 38.18 2.32
N LEU A 235 -20.01 37.16 3.17
CA LEU A 235 -21.24 36.35 3.20
C LEU A 235 -22.52 37.20 3.30
N ASN A 236 -22.46 38.35 3.96
CA ASN A 236 -23.60 39.23 4.20
C ASN A 236 -24.02 40.03 2.96
N GLN A 237 -23.14 40.14 1.95
CA GLN A 237 -23.37 40.88 0.71
C GLN A 237 -23.50 39.95 -0.52
N CYS A 238 -23.35 38.63 -0.33
CA CYS A 238 -23.40 37.67 -1.42
C CYS A 238 -24.85 37.30 -1.78
N LYS A 239 -25.28 37.60 -3.01
CA LYS A 239 -26.56 37.14 -3.57
C LYS A 239 -26.56 35.67 -4.03
N CYS A 240 -25.50 34.92 -3.73
CA CYS A 240 -25.22 33.58 -4.24
C CYS A 240 -26.08 32.44 -3.66
N GLY A 241 -27.29 32.71 -3.16
CA GLY A 241 -28.29 31.68 -2.84
C GLY A 241 -27.87 30.65 -1.77
N VAL A 242 -27.16 31.04 -0.72
CA VAL A 242 -26.81 30.11 0.36
C VAL A 242 -27.92 30.11 1.42
N TYR A 243 -28.65 29.01 1.53
CA TYR A 243 -29.75 28.83 2.49
C TYR A 243 -29.38 27.85 3.61
N PHE A 244 -30.02 27.99 4.75
CA PHE A 244 -29.88 27.10 5.90
C PHE A 244 -31.17 26.27 6.05
N CYS A 245 -31.06 24.94 6.20
CA CYS A 245 -32.21 24.13 6.63
C CYS A 245 -32.47 24.42 8.11
N ARG A 246 -33.68 24.91 8.45
CA ARG A 246 -34.05 25.23 9.83
C ARG A 246 -34.05 23.99 10.74
N ASP A 247 -34.47 22.85 10.20
CA ASP A 247 -34.68 21.62 10.98
C ASP A 247 -33.40 20.78 11.14
N CYS A 248 -32.48 20.92 10.18
CA CYS A 248 -31.30 20.07 10.05
C CYS A 248 -29.99 20.76 10.52
N HIS A 249 -30.01 22.09 10.64
CA HIS A 249 -28.84 22.95 10.87
C HIS A 249 -27.63 22.72 9.92
N THR A 250 -27.84 22.12 8.76
CA THR A 250 -26.81 21.87 7.75
C THR A 250 -26.79 23.00 6.70
N ARG A 251 -25.57 23.39 6.27
CA ARG A 251 -25.38 24.35 5.18
C ARG A 251 -25.53 23.67 3.83
N HIS A 252 -26.47 24.14 3.03
CA HIS A 252 -26.65 23.68 1.66
C HIS A 252 -26.42 24.84 0.68
N LEU A 253 -25.75 24.54 -0.44
CA LEU A 253 -25.63 25.47 -1.56
C LEU A 253 -26.82 25.18 -2.49
N LEU A 254 -27.82 26.07 -2.51
CA LEU A 254 -28.93 25.97 -3.46
C LEU A 254 -28.62 26.92 -4.61
N ILE A 255 -28.28 26.35 -5.77
CA ILE A 255 -28.22 27.13 -7.00
C ILE A 255 -29.67 27.28 -7.46
N ILE A 256 -30.33 28.35 -7.02
CA ILE A 256 -31.63 28.73 -7.60
C ILE A 256 -31.32 29.26 -8.99
N GLN A 257 -31.71 28.52 -10.04
CA GLN A 257 -31.77 29.10 -11.37
C GLN A 257 -32.90 30.15 -11.35
N GLU A 258 -32.53 31.44 -11.40
CA GLU A 258 -33.46 32.55 -11.60
C GLU A 258 -34.07 32.46 -13.01
N GLN A 259 -35.02 31.55 -13.23
CA GLN A 259 -35.83 31.54 -14.47
C GLN A 259 -37.31 31.22 -14.25
N ALA A 260 -37.83 31.24 -13.01
CA ALA A 260 -39.23 30.89 -12.76
C ALA A 260 -40.00 31.84 -11.83
N LEU A 261 -39.60 33.11 -11.70
CA LEU A 261 -40.30 34.10 -10.84
C LEU A 261 -40.60 35.45 -11.53
N THR A 262 -40.75 35.46 -12.86
CA THR A 262 -41.41 36.57 -13.58
C THR A 262 -42.55 36.00 -14.41
N GLY A 263 -43.63 35.65 -13.72
CA GLY A 263 -44.84 35.07 -14.27
C GLY A 263 -45.92 35.13 -13.20
N GLY A 264 -46.40 36.34 -12.92
CA GLY A 264 -47.45 36.57 -11.94
C GLY A 264 -47.51 38.03 -11.51
N GLU A 265 -48.47 38.72 -12.14
CA GLU A 265 -49.00 40.07 -11.86
C GLU A 265 -48.21 41.29 -12.37
#